data_AF-A0A7V6PSC7-F1
#
_entry.id   AF-A0A7V6PSC7-F1
#
_cell.length_a   1.000
_cell.length_b   1.000
_cell.length_c   1.000
_cell.angle_alpha   90.00
_cell.angle_beta   90.00
_cell.angle_gamma   90.00
#
_symmetry.space_group_name_H-M   'P 1'
#
loop_
_entity.id
_entity.type
_entity.pdbx_description
1 polymer ?
#
loop_
_entity_poly.entity_id
_entity_poly.type
_entity_poly.pdbx_seq_one_letter_code
_entity_poly.pdbx_strand_id
1 'polypeptide(L)' 'MYEKELEQKIQQLDEDLKREVLDYVEFLLKKYKGEETKKKKFNFDWEGGLSEIRDEFTSVELQHKALEWR' A
#
# COMPACT_ATOMS: atom_id res chain seq x y z
N MET A 1 18.73 -17.98 -14.96
CA MET A 1 18.84 -19.27 -15.68
C MET A 1 17.45 -19.86 -15.99
N TYR A 2 16.47 -19.02 -16.37
CA TYR A 2 15.09 -19.45 -16.65
C TYR A 2 14.54 -18.89 -17.98
N GLU A 3 15.22 -17.92 -18.60
CA GLU A 3 14.78 -17.30 -19.87
C GLU A 3 14.64 -18.33 -20.98
N LYS A 4 15.65 -19.18 -21.20
CA LYS A 4 15.61 -20.21 -22.26
C LYS A 4 14.46 -21.21 -22.09
N GLU A 5 14.11 -21.55 -20.86
CA GLU A 5 13.03 -22.51 -20.60
C GLU A 5 11.65 -21.84 -20.76
N LEU A 6 11.56 -20.55 -20.43
CA LEU A 6 10.37 -19.74 -20.65
C LEU A 6 10.10 -19.54 -22.15
N GLU A 7 11.14 -19.20 -22.92
CA GLU A 7 11.06 -19.02 -24.38
C GLU A 7 10.58 -20.30 -25.08
N GLN A 8 11.11 -21.46 -24.70
CA GLN A 8 10.69 -22.75 -25.28
C GLN A 8 9.23 -23.08 -24.97
N LYS A 9 8.78 -22.84 -23.73
CA LYS A 9 7.38 -23.06 -23.33
C LYS A 9 6.44 -22.08 -24.03
N ILE A 10 6.83 -20.81 -24.18
CA ILE A 10 6.06 -19.81 -24.93
C ILE A 10 6.00 -20.20 -26.41
N GLN A 11 7.05 -20.75 -27.01
CA GLN A 11 7.03 -21.17 -28.41
C GLN A 11 6.08 -22.34 -28.67
N GLN A 12 5.93 -23.26 -27.71
CA GLN A 12 5.02 -24.40 -27.79
C GLN A 12 3.55 -24.05 -27.51
N LEU A 13 3.27 -22.86 -26.99
CA LEU A 13 1.91 -22.39 -26.70
C LEU A 13 1.21 -21.88 -27.97
N ASP A 14 -0.08 -22.20 -28.08
CA ASP A 14 -0.98 -21.59 -29.05
C ASP A 14 -1.05 -20.07 -28.88
N GLU A 15 -1.36 -19.37 -29.97
CA GLU A 15 -1.39 -17.90 -30.01
C GLU A 15 -2.36 -17.28 -28.99
N ASP A 16 -3.46 -17.96 -28.70
CA ASP A 16 -4.43 -17.52 -27.69
C ASP A 16 -3.85 -17.55 -26.27
N LEU A 17 -3.06 -18.57 -25.94
CA LEU A 17 -2.43 -18.70 -24.62
C LEU A 17 -1.25 -17.73 -24.47
N LYS A 18 -0.58 -17.36 -25.57
CA LYS A 18 0.47 -16.32 -25.54
C LYS A 18 -0.07 -14.97 -25.09
N ARG A 19 -1.32 -14.64 -25.46
CA ARG A 19 -1.98 -13.41 -24.99
C ARG A 19 -2.20 -13.44 -23.49
N GLU A 20 -2.67 -14.55 -22.96
CA GLU A 20 -2.89 -14.72 -21.52
C GLU A 20 -1.58 -14.63 -20.72
N VAL A 21 -0.48 -15.19 -21.25
CA VAL A 21 0.84 -15.06 -20.65
C VAL A 21 1.33 -13.61 -20.67
N LEU A 22 1.13 -12.89 -21.77
CA LEU A 22 1.47 -11.46 -21.86
C LEU A 22 0.69 -10.63 -20.85
N ASP A 23 -0.62 -10.86 -20.74
CA ASP A 23 -1.49 -10.19 -19.76
C ASP A 23 -1.04 -10.50 -18.32
N TYR A 24 -0.65 -11.75 -18.04
CA TYR A 24 -0.16 -12.15 -16.73
C TYR A 24 1.20 -11.51 -16.39
N VAL A 25 2.12 -11.43 -17.36
CA VAL A 25 3.40 -10.74 -17.19
C VAL A 25 3.17 -9.24 -16.94
N GLU A 26 2.25 -8.61 -17.68
CA GLU A 26 1.91 -7.21 -17.48
C GLU A 26 1.24 -6.98 -16.12
N PHE A 27 0.39 -7.90 -15.68
CA PHE A 27 -0.21 -7.90 -14.34
C PHE A 27 0.85 -7.99 -13.24
N LEU A 28 1.80 -8.92 -13.34
CA LEU A 28 2.88 -9.07 -12.37
C LEU A 28 3.74 -7.79 -12.31
N LEU A 29 4.09 -7.23 -13.47
CA LEU A 29 4.84 -5.97 -13.54
C LEU A 29 4.07 -4.83 -12.88
N LYS A 30 2.77 -4.69 -13.11
CA LYS A 30 1.94 -3.65 -12.46
C LYS A 30 1.81 -3.86 -10.95
N LYS A 31 1.60 -5.10 -10.52
CA LYS A 31 1.44 -5.47 -9.11
C LYS A 31 2.68 -5.13 -8.29
N TYR A 32 3.85 -5.59 -8.73
CA TYR A 32 5.08 -5.40 -7.96
C TYR A 32 5.70 -3.99 -8.13
N LYS A 33 5.46 -3.30 -9.26
CA LYS A 33 5.90 -1.91 -9.45
C LYS A 33 5.08 -0.92 -8.60
N GLY A 34 3.85 -1.26 -8.24
CA GLY A 34 3.01 -0.49 -7.30
C GLY A 34 3.31 -0.76 -5.82
N GLU A 35 3.78 -1.97 -5.47
CA GLU A 35 4.08 -2.35 -4.08
C GLU A 35 5.38 -1.69 -3.55
N GLU A 36 6.37 -1.43 -4.41
CA GLU A 36 7.60 -0.73 -3.98
C GLU A 36 7.39 0.74 -3.64
N THR A 37 6.40 1.41 -4.25
CA THR A 37 6.28 2.87 -4.14
C THR A 37 5.53 3.37 -2.91
N LYS A 38 4.78 2.53 -2.20
CA LYS A 38 3.96 3.00 -1.07
C LYS A 38 3.81 1.99 0.06
N LYS A 39 4.94 1.50 0.60
CA LYS A 39 5.02 1.47 2.07
C LYS A 39 5.08 2.91 2.56
N LYS A 40 3.98 3.65 2.39
CA LYS A 40 3.73 4.86 3.19
C LYS A 40 3.72 4.33 4.62
N LYS A 41 4.86 4.40 5.29
CA LYS A 41 4.89 4.29 6.74
C LYS A 41 3.79 5.22 7.22
N PHE A 42 2.90 4.71 8.06
CA PHE A 42 1.95 5.58 8.73
C PHE A 42 2.79 6.64 9.44
N ASN A 43 2.79 7.85 8.89
CA ASN A 43 3.44 8.96 9.54
C ASN A 43 2.44 9.37 10.62
N PHE A 44 2.70 8.95 11.85
CA PHE A 44 1.96 9.36 13.04
C PHE A 44 2.23 10.84 13.34
N ASP A 45 2.15 11.72 12.33
CA ASP A 45 2.45 13.15 12.45
C ASP A 45 1.50 13.87 13.42
N TRP A 46 0.36 13.25 13.72
CA TRP A 46 -0.61 13.71 14.69
C TRP A 46 -0.34 13.21 16.12
N GLU A 47 0.50 12.18 16.29
CA GLU A 47 0.84 11.63 17.62
C GLU A 47 1.63 12.69 18.40
N GLY A 48 1.13 13.04 19.58
CA GLY A 48 1.74 14.07 20.43
C GLY A 48 1.36 15.51 20.10
N GLY A 49 0.47 15.77 19.13
CA GLY A 49 -0.02 17.12 18.82
C GLY A 49 -0.74 17.84 19.97
N LEU A 50 -1.15 17.11 21.02
CA LEU A 50 -1.79 17.65 22.23
C LEU A 50 -0.88 17.54 23.47
N SER A 51 0.43 17.31 23.28
CA SER A 51 1.37 17.16 24.41
C SER A 51 1.50 18.43 25.23
N GLU A 52 1.39 19.60 24.60
CA GLU A 52 1.52 20.92 25.25
C GLU A 52 0.36 21.22 26.21
N ILE A 53 -0.84 20.74 25.87
CA ILE A 53 -2.04 20.98 26.67
C ILE A 53 -2.32 19.86 27.70
N ARG A 54 -1.49 18.82 27.72
CA ARG A 54 -1.62 17.68 28.64
C ARG A 54 -1.46 18.12 30.10
N ASP A 55 -0.64 19.12 30.34
CA ASP A 55 -0.36 19.63 31.68
C ASP A 55 -1.37 20.72 32.11
N GLU A 56 -2.13 21.27 31.14
CA GLU A 56 -3.15 22.31 31.36
C GLU A 56 -4.58 21.76 31.48
N PHE A 57 -4.86 20.63 30.83
CA PHE A 57 -6.19 20.01 30.84
C PHE A 57 -6.13 18.56 31.25
N THR A 58 -6.97 18.20 32.21
CA THR A 58 -7.23 16.79 32.54
C THR A 58 -8.03 16.13 31.41
N SER A 59 -7.88 14.82 31.26
CA SER A 59 -8.63 14.05 30.24
C SER A 59 -10.15 14.23 30.33
N VAL A 60 -10.66 14.50 31.53
CA VAL A 60 -12.08 14.73 31.82
C VAL A 60 -12.53 16.11 31.33
N GLU A 61 -11.73 17.15 31.49
CA GLU A 61 -12.05 18.50 31.01
C GLU A 61 -12.04 18.57 29.48
N LEU A 62 -11.10 17.87 28.83
CA LEU A 62 -11.10 17.73 27.37
C LEU A 62 -12.36 17.04 26.85
N GLN A 63 -12.86 16.02 27.56
CA GLN A 63 -14.09 15.34 27.21
C GLN A 63 -15.31 16.27 27.29
N HIS A 64 -15.42 17.10 28.34
CA HIS A 64 -16.50 18.07 28.45
C HIS A 64 -16.43 19.13 27.35
N LYS A 65 -15.25 19.69 27.07
CA LYS A 65 -15.06 20.65 25.97
C LYS A 65 -15.40 20.08 24.60
N ALA A 66 -15.04 18.81 24.34
CA ALA A 66 -15.38 18.14 23.10
C ALA A 66 -16.89 17.93 22.92
N LEU A 67 -17.64 17.75 24.02
CA LEU A 67 -19.10 17.68 24.00
C LEU A 67 -19.74 19.05 23.75
N GLU A 68 -19.13 20.13 24.23
CA GLU A 68 -19.59 21.51 23.99
C GLU A 68 -19.34 22.00 22.55
N TRP A 69 -18.29 21.51 21.89
CA TRP A 69 -17.94 21.92 20.51
C TRP A 69 -18.64 21.13 19.41
N ARG A 70 -19.61 20.27 19.76
CA ARG A 70 -20.41 19.49 18.82
C ARG A 70 -21.60 20.28 18.30
#